data_AF-A0A318YA97-F1
#
_entry.id   AF-A0A318YA97-F1
#
_cell.length_a   1.000
_cell.length_b   1.000
_cell.length_c   1.000
_cell.angle_alpha   90.00
_cell.angle_beta   90.00
_cell.angle_gamma   90.00
#
_symmetry.space_group_name_H-M   'P 1'
#
loop_
_entity.id
_entity.type
_entity.pdbx_description
1 polymer ?
#
loop_
_entity_poly.entity_id
_entity_poly.type
_entity_poly.pdbx_seq_one_letter_code
_entity_poly.pdbx_strand_id
1 'polypeptide(L)'
;MNAQGGSGTGYGTSFVAFPNDITLADGTTTDCGQHYTVVSGDSCVSVLAQANTPFNLVMAANPSITSAAACDGELKVGVTYCIYPMSGFNATDINGNLTISTNGLCGNGTTCLGSSFGDCCSISGYCGSTADYCTAGLCDSSYGRCVSGNPISLDGLCASRSSTNATCVGSQFGSCCSLDGYCGETSDYCTYKSCQSAFGNCEEAPPVSSDGLCGVLSSVNATCAGSSFGDCCSINGYCGSTSDYCAYNSCQAAFGTCELAMLDLPSVRMACVEQCLLLMQFVRLALSGTAVQLMLLWKH
;
A
#
# COMPACT_ATOMS: atom_id res chain seq x y z
N MET A 1 37.26 5.51 -15.11
CA MET A 1 36.22 5.01 -16.02
C MET A 1 34.89 5.06 -15.27
N ASN A 2 33.87 5.65 -15.91
CA ASN A 2 32.44 5.66 -15.56
C ASN A 2 32.04 6.28 -14.20
N ALA A 3 32.00 7.62 -14.15
CA ALA A 3 31.11 8.32 -13.23
C ALA A 3 29.67 8.20 -13.75
N GLN A 4 28.92 7.22 -13.25
CA GLN A 4 27.47 7.19 -13.41
C GLN A 4 26.88 8.17 -12.38
N GLY A 5 26.32 9.27 -12.86
CA GLY A 5 25.49 10.14 -12.04
C GLY A 5 24.31 9.34 -11.50
N GLY A 6 24.27 9.13 -10.19
CA GLY A 6 23.13 8.50 -9.53
C GLY A 6 21.99 9.50 -9.42
N SER A 7 20.89 9.22 -10.13
CA SER A 7 19.61 9.92 -9.99
C SER A 7 18.97 9.53 -8.65
N GLY A 8 19.45 10.11 -7.55
CA GLY A 8 18.94 9.88 -6.20
C GLY A 8 19.07 11.13 -5.35
N THR A 9 18.23 11.25 -4.32
CA THR A 9 18.23 12.41 -3.40
C THR A 9 19.44 12.44 -2.46
N GLY A 10 20.26 11.37 -2.45
CA GLY A 10 21.39 11.18 -1.55
C GLY A 10 21.02 10.55 -0.20
N TYR A 11 19.74 10.25 0.03
CA TYR A 11 19.23 9.66 1.28
C TYR A 11 18.98 8.15 1.19
N GLY A 12 19.14 7.48 2.33
CA GLY A 12 18.70 6.10 2.58
C GLY A 12 17.22 5.88 2.31
N THR A 13 16.90 4.77 1.63
CA THR A 13 15.52 4.28 1.44
C THR A 13 15.20 3.10 2.36
N SER A 14 16.18 2.57 3.09
CA SER A 14 16.04 1.47 4.03
C SER A 14 17.02 1.65 5.17
N PHE A 15 16.52 1.57 6.40
CA PHE A 15 17.32 1.66 7.61
C PHE A 15 18.24 0.44 7.74
N VAL A 16 19.50 0.66 8.10
CA VAL A 16 20.45 -0.42 8.41
C VAL A 16 20.79 -0.37 9.89
N ALA A 17 20.38 -1.43 10.61
CA ALA A 17 20.66 -1.56 12.03
C ALA A 17 22.16 -1.56 12.32
N PHE A 18 22.53 -0.90 13.42
CA PHE A 18 23.91 -0.77 13.85
C PHE A 18 24.41 -2.08 14.49
N PRO A 19 25.53 -2.67 14.05
CA PRO A 19 26.14 -3.82 14.73
C PRO A 19 26.61 -3.50 16.16
N ASN A 20 26.58 -4.49 17.05
CA ASN A 20 26.97 -4.30 18.47
C ASN A 20 28.49 -4.11 18.69
N ASP A 21 29.33 -4.48 17.71
CA ASP A 21 30.79 -4.63 17.90
C ASP A 21 31.63 -3.59 17.12
N ILE A 22 31.06 -2.42 16.79
CA ILE A 22 31.75 -1.37 16.02
C ILE A 22 31.91 -0.07 16.81
N THR A 23 32.98 0.68 16.49
CA THR A 23 33.24 1.99 17.10
C THR A 23 32.62 3.08 16.25
N LEU A 24 31.55 3.72 16.72
CA LEU A 24 30.89 4.85 16.04
C LEU A 24 31.68 6.15 16.25
N ALA A 25 31.84 6.97 15.22
CA ALA A 25 32.46 8.28 15.38
C ALA A 25 31.56 9.22 16.18
N ASP A 26 32.16 10.05 17.04
CA ASP A 26 31.42 10.98 17.91
C ASP A 26 30.44 11.84 17.10
N GLY A 27 29.19 11.89 17.57
CA GLY A 27 28.10 12.68 16.99
C GLY A 27 27.48 12.11 15.71
N THR A 28 28.00 11.00 15.17
CA THR A 28 27.45 10.38 13.95
C THR A 28 26.01 9.92 14.16
N THR A 29 25.13 10.21 13.20
CA THR A 29 23.75 9.73 13.24
C THR A 29 23.68 8.20 13.15
N THR A 30 22.77 7.60 13.93
CA THR A 30 22.38 6.19 13.81
C THR A 30 21.22 5.98 12.85
N ASP A 31 20.52 7.05 12.45
CA ASP A 31 19.47 7.03 11.43
C ASP A 31 20.09 7.02 10.03
N CYS A 32 20.64 5.86 9.67
CA CYS A 32 21.50 5.70 8.52
C CYS A 32 21.11 4.46 7.70
N GLY A 33 21.03 4.64 6.38
CA GLY A 33 20.85 3.55 5.42
C GLY A 33 22.15 2.86 5.02
N GLN A 34 23.33 3.43 5.33
CA GLN A 34 24.61 2.76 5.12
C GLN A 34 25.71 3.33 6.00
N HIS A 35 26.36 2.45 6.76
CA HIS A 35 27.51 2.76 7.59
C HIS A 35 28.81 2.34 6.89
N TYR A 36 29.90 3.05 7.16
CA TYR A 36 31.23 2.72 6.63
C TYR A 36 32.29 2.81 7.72
N THR A 37 33.05 1.74 7.91
CA THR A 37 34.20 1.69 8.82
C THR A 37 35.47 2.00 8.05
N VAL A 38 36.17 3.07 8.43
CA VAL A 38 37.39 3.54 7.76
C VAL A 38 38.50 2.50 7.89
N VAL A 39 39.14 2.17 6.78
CA VAL A 39 40.32 1.31 6.71
C VAL A 39 41.59 2.10 6.38
N SER A 40 42.75 1.49 6.63
CA SER A 40 44.03 2.14 6.31
C SER A 40 44.15 2.39 4.81
N GLY A 41 44.46 3.63 4.43
CA GLY A 41 44.59 4.05 3.04
C GLY A 41 43.34 4.72 2.46
N ASP A 42 42.26 4.80 3.23
CA ASP A 42 41.09 5.60 2.84
C ASP A 42 41.39 7.09 2.82
N SER A 43 40.74 7.77 1.89
CA SER A 43 40.60 9.23 1.84
C SER A 43 39.12 9.57 1.94
N CYS A 44 38.83 10.79 2.35
CA CYS A 44 37.48 11.31 2.36
C CYS A 44 36.82 11.20 0.99
N VAL A 45 37.57 11.43 -0.09
CA VAL A 45 37.06 11.29 -1.46
C VAL A 45 36.70 9.84 -1.78
N SER A 46 37.52 8.86 -1.38
CA SER A 46 37.25 7.44 -1.68
C SER A 46 36.04 6.91 -0.91
N VAL A 47 35.92 7.27 0.37
CA VAL A 47 34.78 6.86 1.23
C VAL A 47 33.47 7.47 0.73
N LEU A 48 33.49 8.74 0.31
CA LEU A 48 32.28 9.45 -0.12
C LEU A 48 31.88 9.17 -1.56
N ALA A 49 32.84 8.86 -2.44
CA ALA A 49 32.53 8.36 -3.77
C ALA A 49 31.76 7.04 -3.74
N GLN A 50 31.97 6.22 -2.70
CA GLN A 50 31.24 4.97 -2.49
C GLN A 50 29.81 5.19 -2.03
N ALA A 51 29.52 6.32 -1.39
CA ALA A 51 28.23 6.65 -0.82
C ALA A 51 27.18 7.07 -1.85
N ASN A 52 27.61 7.60 -3.00
CA ASN A 52 26.71 8.30 -3.95
C ASN A 52 25.82 9.36 -3.25
N THR A 53 26.34 9.97 -2.17
CA THR A 53 25.65 10.98 -1.35
C THR A 53 26.37 12.31 -1.46
N PRO A 54 25.63 13.44 -1.58
CA PRO A 54 26.24 14.77 -1.54
C PRO A 54 27.10 14.98 -0.29
N PHE A 55 28.33 15.50 -0.48
CA PHE A 55 29.31 15.69 0.58
C PHE A 55 28.77 16.47 1.79
N ASN A 56 27.96 17.50 1.54
CA ASN A 56 27.29 18.29 2.57
C ASN A 56 26.34 17.46 3.44
N LEU A 57 25.69 16.45 2.86
CA LEU A 57 24.78 15.58 3.58
C LEU A 57 25.54 14.61 4.49
N VAL A 58 26.67 14.09 4.02
CA VAL A 58 27.52 13.23 4.85
C VAL A 58 28.15 14.00 6.00
N MET A 59 28.65 15.22 5.79
CA MET A 59 29.11 16.04 6.92
C MET A 59 28.00 16.35 7.93
N ALA A 60 26.79 16.66 7.46
CA ALA A 60 25.67 16.88 8.35
C ALA A 60 25.35 15.63 9.20
N ALA A 61 25.52 14.43 8.64
CA ALA A 61 25.33 13.15 9.33
C ALA A 61 26.50 12.75 10.24
N ASN A 62 27.67 13.37 10.09
CA ASN A 62 28.89 13.06 10.84
C ASN A 62 29.56 14.35 11.35
N PRO A 63 29.05 14.94 12.45
CA PRO A 63 29.54 16.21 12.99
C PRO A 63 31.02 16.22 13.43
N SER A 64 31.64 15.05 13.61
CA SER A 64 33.08 14.92 13.85
C SER A 64 33.94 15.24 12.62
N ILE A 65 33.32 15.34 11.44
CA ILE A 65 33.93 15.82 10.20
C ILE A 65 33.50 17.28 10.00
N THR A 66 34.40 18.21 10.32
CA THR A 66 34.06 19.63 10.45
C THR A 66 34.02 20.38 9.12
N SER A 67 34.78 19.90 8.12
CA SER A 67 34.81 20.51 6.79
C SER A 67 35.39 19.58 5.73
N ALA A 68 35.13 19.91 4.46
CA ALA A 68 35.75 19.20 3.33
C ALA A 68 37.27 19.23 3.36
N ALA A 69 37.87 20.32 3.83
CA ALA A 69 39.32 20.46 3.90
C ALA A 69 39.95 19.69 5.06
N ALA A 70 39.20 19.46 6.15
CA ALA A 70 39.68 18.77 7.34
C ALA A 70 39.41 17.26 7.34
N CYS A 71 38.48 16.81 6.49
CA CYS A 71 37.96 15.45 6.50
C CYS A 71 39.02 14.34 6.47
N ASP A 72 40.06 14.45 5.62
CA ASP A 72 41.12 13.45 5.54
C ASP A 72 41.92 13.31 6.86
N GLY A 73 42.02 14.38 7.65
CA GLY A 73 42.66 14.37 8.97
C GLY A 73 41.72 13.94 10.10
N GLU A 74 40.41 13.98 9.87
CA GLU A 74 39.36 13.68 10.86
C GLU A 74 38.79 12.27 10.74
N LEU A 75 38.96 11.62 9.58
CA LEU A 75 38.68 10.20 9.39
C LEU A 75 39.68 9.34 10.17
N LYS A 76 39.16 8.53 11.11
CA LYS A 76 39.97 7.67 11.97
C LYS A 76 39.81 6.21 11.55
N VAL A 77 40.93 5.54 11.26
CA VAL A 77 40.95 4.11 10.94
C VAL A 77 40.30 3.29 12.08
N GLY A 78 39.42 2.37 11.70
CA GLY A 78 38.65 1.53 12.63
C GLY A 78 37.38 2.20 13.18
N VAL A 79 37.12 3.46 12.83
CA VAL A 79 35.92 4.20 13.26
C VAL A 79 34.88 4.19 12.14
N THR A 80 33.61 4.08 12.54
CA THR A 80 32.46 3.97 11.64
C THR A 80 31.71 5.29 11.53
N TYR A 81 31.33 5.64 10.30
CA TYR A 81 30.63 6.87 9.92
C TYR A 81 29.35 6.53 9.13
N CYS A 82 28.34 7.39 9.20
CA CYS A 82 27.13 7.25 8.39
C CYS A 82 27.37 7.85 6.99
N ILE A 83 27.45 7.02 5.96
CA ILE A 83 27.71 7.53 4.60
C ILE A 83 26.43 7.72 3.78
N TYR A 84 25.30 7.15 4.22
CA TYR A 84 24.02 7.25 3.51
C TYR A 84 22.87 7.55 4.49
N PRO A 85 22.71 8.79 4.97
CA PRO A 85 21.75 9.11 6.03
C PRO A 85 20.29 9.01 5.55
N MET A 86 19.37 8.67 6.44
CA MET A 86 17.94 8.61 6.12
C MET A 86 17.34 10.01 6.03
N SER A 87 16.28 10.19 5.26
CA SER A 87 15.58 11.49 5.19
C SER A 87 14.98 11.85 6.56
N GLY A 88 15.43 12.95 7.16
CA GLY A 88 15.02 13.35 8.50
C GLY A 88 16.03 13.03 9.61
N PHE A 89 17.19 12.45 9.29
CA PHE A 89 18.26 12.19 10.27
C PHE A 89 18.71 13.45 11.04
N ASN A 90 18.59 14.61 10.40
CA ASN A 90 18.90 15.93 10.95
C ASN A 90 17.63 16.75 11.21
N ALA A 91 16.47 16.10 11.30
CA ALA A 91 15.26 16.75 11.75
C ALA A 91 15.49 17.17 13.20
N THR A 92 15.98 18.39 13.36
CA THR A 92 15.87 19.12 14.61
C THR A 92 14.38 19.24 14.88
N ASP A 93 13.96 18.62 15.98
CA ASP A 93 12.70 18.87 16.67
C ASP A 93 12.21 20.29 16.39
N ILE A 94 10.98 20.40 15.87
CA ILE A 94 10.28 21.68 15.65
C ILE A 94 10.24 22.52 16.96
N ASN A 95 10.55 21.93 18.13
CA ASN A 95 10.55 22.55 19.46
C ASN A 95 11.87 22.44 20.28
N GLY A 96 12.95 21.83 19.78
CA GLY A 96 14.29 21.80 20.40
C GLY A 96 14.41 21.45 21.90
N ASN A 97 13.45 20.76 22.53
CA ASN A 97 13.41 20.58 24.00
C ASN A 97 12.91 19.19 24.45
N LEU A 98 12.92 18.19 23.56
CA LEU A 98 12.45 16.84 23.86
C LEU A 98 13.61 15.85 24.03
N THR A 99 13.50 14.94 25.00
CA THR A 99 14.47 13.86 25.29
C THR A 99 14.17 12.64 24.42
N ILE A 100 15.18 12.04 23.78
CA ILE A 100 14.96 10.82 22.98
C ILE A 100 14.59 9.65 23.90
N SER A 101 13.56 8.89 23.53
CA SER A 101 13.10 7.74 24.28
C SER A 101 14.14 6.63 24.34
N THR A 102 14.46 6.18 25.56
CA THR A 102 15.38 5.06 25.84
C THR A 102 14.67 3.81 26.35
N ASN A 103 13.35 3.89 26.55
CA ASN A 103 12.52 2.82 27.10
C ASN A 103 11.25 2.55 26.28
N GLY A 104 11.12 3.16 25.10
CA GLY A 104 9.98 2.99 24.22
C GLY A 104 8.74 3.79 24.61
N LEU A 105 8.84 4.71 25.58
CA LEU A 105 7.76 5.63 25.95
C LEU A 105 7.97 7.03 25.36
N CYS A 106 6.89 7.73 25.05
CA CYS A 106 6.91 9.10 24.53
C CYS A 106 5.83 9.98 25.15
N GLY A 107 5.89 11.28 24.87
CA GLY A 107 5.11 12.30 25.57
C GLY A 107 5.86 12.86 26.78
N ASN A 108 5.26 13.88 27.42
CA ASN A 108 5.81 14.53 28.62
C ASN A 108 7.29 14.94 28.49
N GLY A 109 7.62 15.59 27.37
CA GLY A 109 8.99 15.99 27.09
C GLY A 109 9.87 14.90 26.47
N THR A 110 9.32 13.73 26.10
CA THR A 110 10.06 12.60 25.50
C THR A 110 9.59 12.35 24.06
N THR A 111 10.52 12.23 23.11
CA THR A 111 10.28 12.00 21.68
C THR A 111 10.72 10.61 21.23
N CYS A 112 10.02 10.05 20.24
CA CYS A 112 10.39 8.82 19.56
C CYS A 112 11.36 9.05 18.39
N LEU A 113 11.48 10.29 17.90
CA LEU A 113 12.37 10.62 16.79
C LEU A 113 13.82 10.21 17.12
N GLY A 114 14.39 9.30 16.33
CA GLY A 114 15.74 8.76 16.55
C GLY A 114 15.85 7.70 17.65
N SER A 115 14.73 7.20 18.18
CA SER A 115 14.71 6.10 19.14
C SER A 115 14.86 4.73 18.48
N SER A 116 15.51 3.78 19.16
CA SER A 116 15.64 2.39 18.68
C SER A 116 14.31 1.62 18.63
N PHE A 117 13.26 2.15 19.26
CA PHE A 117 11.92 1.59 19.24
C PHE A 117 11.11 2.03 18.01
N GLY A 118 11.60 3.02 17.25
CA GLY A 118 10.92 3.61 16.10
C GLY A 118 10.56 5.07 16.29
N ASP A 119 10.35 5.79 15.19
CA ASP A 119 10.23 7.26 15.18
C ASP A 119 8.83 7.79 15.53
N CYS A 120 7.82 6.92 15.55
CA CYS A 120 6.44 7.33 15.71
C CYS A 120 6.02 7.23 17.17
N CYS A 121 5.43 8.30 17.71
CA CYS A 121 4.83 8.29 19.03
C CYS A 121 3.35 8.03 18.89
N SER A 122 2.88 6.87 19.33
CA SER A 122 1.44 6.59 19.38
C SER A 122 0.75 7.53 20.38
N ILE A 123 -0.53 7.80 20.18
CA ILE A 123 -1.39 8.54 21.13
C ILE A 123 -1.48 7.86 22.50
N SER A 124 -1.08 6.59 22.58
CA SER A 124 -0.99 5.81 23.82
C SER A 124 0.35 6.00 24.55
N GLY A 125 1.27 6.83 24.03
CA GLY A 125 2.54 7.17 24.68
C GLY A 125 3.65 6.14 24.46
N TYR A 126 3.59 5.36 23.38
CA TYR A 126 4.61 4.37 23.03
C TYR A 126 5.28 4.69 21.69
N CYS A 127 6.57 4.39 21.59
CA CYS A 127 7.36 4.46 20.37
C CYS A 127 7.24 3.20 19.52
N GLY A 128 7.18 3.38 18.21
CA GLY A 128 7.08 2.30 17.24
C GLY A 128 7.32 2.77 15.81
N SER A 129 7.38 1.80 14.89
CA SER A 129 7.53 2.05 13.45
C SER A 129 6.37 1.50 12.61
N THR A 130 5.41 0.80 13.22
CA THR A 130 4.26 0.25 12.50
C THR A 130 3.12 1.27 12.41
N ALA A 131 2.14 0.99 11.56
CA ALA A 131 1.03 1.91 11.33
C ALA A 131 0.22 2.21 12.61
N ASP A 132 0.16 1.28 13.56
CA ASP A 132 -0.48 1.48 14.88
C ASP A 132 0.16 2.63 15.68
N TYR A 133 1.41 2.98 15.38
CA TYR A 133 2.14 4.08 15.99
C TYR A 133 2.21 5.31 15.11
N CYS A 134 2.28 5.11 13.79
CA CYS A 134 2.62 6.16 12.84
C CYS A 134 1.41 6.82 12.17
N THR A 135 0.26 6.14 12.09
CA THR A 135 -0.90 6.64 11.35
C THR A 135 -1.44 7.96 11.90
N ALA A 136 -1.78 8.88 11.00
CA ALA A 136 -2.46 10.12 11.34
C ALA A 136 -3.74 9.84 12.16
N GLY A 137 -3.84 10.43 13.36
CA GLY A 137 -4.92 10.21 14.32
C GLY A 137 -4.63 9.15 15.40
N LEU A 138 -3.65 8.27 15.17
CA LEU A 138 -3.09 7.34 16.17
C LEU A 138 -1.67 7.71 16.60
N CYS A 139 -1.07 8.70 15.93
CA CYS A 139 0.24 9.23 16.22
C CYS A 139 0.15 10.66 16.76
N ASP A 140 0.87 10.95 17.85
CA ASP A 140 1.10 12.29 18.36
C ASP A 140 2.29 12.93 17.65
N SER A 141 1.98 13.83 16.72
CA SER A 141 2.97 14.56 15.93
C SER A 141 3.84 15.50 16.75
N SER A 142 3.50 15.75 18.02
CA SER A 142 4.32 16.55 18.94
C SER A 142 5.53 15.77 19.47
N TYR A 143 5.49 14.44 19.42
CA TYR A 143 6.53 13.56 20.00
C TYR A 143 7.01 12.46 19.05
N GLY A 144 6.57 12.44 17.79
CA GLY A 144 7.03 11.45 16.79
C GLY A 144 6.69 11.80 15.35
N ARG A 145 7.26 11.04 14.41
CA ARG A 145 7.06 11.23 12.96
C ARG A 145 5.83 10.50 12.47
N CYS A 146 4.70 11.19 12.47
CA CYS A 146 3.46 10.61 11.95
C CYS A 146 3.48 10.54 10.42
N VAL A 147 2.98 9.43 9.88
CA VAL A 147 2.77 9.23 8.45
C VAL A 147 1.31 9.51 8.09
N SER A 148 1.12 10.11 6.93
CA SER A 148 -0.18 10.09 6.27
C SER A 148 -0.42 8.70 5.70
N GLY A 149 -1.29 7.91 6.32
CA GLY A 149 -1.58 6.55 5.89
C GLY A 149 -2.57 5.87 6.82
N ASN A 150 -3.31 4.89 6.28
CA ASN A 150 -4.28 4.10 7.03
C ASN A 150 -3.58 3.07 7.94
N PRO A 151 -4.13 2.74 9.13
CA PRO A 151 -3.54 1.76 10.04
C PRO A 151 -3.62 0.33 9.46
N ILE A 152 -2.75 -0.60 9.86
CA ILE A 152 -2.82 -1.98 9.35
C ILE A 152 -4.02 -2.69 9.98
N SER A 153 -4.78 -3.44 9.18
CA SER A 153 -5.93 -4.21 9.65
C SER A 153 -5.48 -5.35 10.56
N LEU A 154 -5.94 -5.34 11.82
CA LEU A 154 -5.66 -6.37 12.83
C LEU A 154 -6.81 -7.37 13.02
N ASP A 155 -7.96 -7.11 12.42
CA ASP A 155 -9.18 -7.91 12.51
C ASP A 155 -9.72 -8.36 11.13
N GLY A 156 -9.00 -8.01 10.06
CA GLY A 156 -9.39 -8.31 8.68
C GLY A 156 -10.42 -7.35 8.10
N LEU A 157 -10.81 -6.28 8.81
CA LEU A 157 -11.65 -5.22 8.28
C LEU A 157 -10.80 -4.08 7.71
N CYS A 158 -11.23 -3.50 6.59
CA CYS A 158 -10.55 -2.40 5.92
C CYS A 158 -11.51 -1.33 5.43
N ALA A 159 -10.95 -0.19 5.03
CA ALA A 159 -11.70 0.96 4.53
C ALA A 159 -12.85 1.34 5.49
N SER A 160 -14.02 1.65 4.95
CA SER A 160 -15.19 2.10 5.72
C SER A 160 -15.77 1.07 6.70
N ARG A 161 -15.39 -0.20 6.61
CA ARG A 161 -15.81 -1.22 7.60
C ARG A 161 -14.87 -1.34 8.79
N SER A 162 -13.66 -0.82 8.66
CA SER A 162 -12.76 -0.67 9.80
C SER A 162 -13.13 0.60 10.57
N SER A 163 -13.17 0.50 11.91
CA SER A 163 -13.39 1.65 12.80
C SER A 163 -12.30 2.72 12.69
N THR A 164 -11.14 2.35 12.15
CA THR A 164 -9.95 3.22 11.97
C THR A 164 -9.58 3.40 10.51
N ASN A 165 -10.46 3.01 9.58
CA ASN A 165 -10.23 3.12 8.15
C ASN A 165 -8.98 2.33 7.68
N ALA A 166 -8.74 1.14 8.25
CA ALA A 166 -7.51 0.36 8.07
C ALA A 166 -7.20 -0.06 6.62
N THR A 167 -5.91 -0.25 6.33
CA THR A 167 -5.35 -0.88 5.14
C THR A 167 -5.06 -2.35 5.38
N CYS A 168 -5.19 -3.17 4.34
CA CYS A 168 -4.82 -4.58 4.35
C CYS A 168 -3.33 -4.81 4.09
N VAL A 169 -2.62 -3.82 3.54
CA VAL A 169 -1.18 -3.97 3.21
C VAL A 169 -0.37 -4.28 4.47
N GLY A 170 0.26 -5.46 4.51
CA GLY A 170 1.02 -5.95 5.67
C GLY A 170 0.18 -6.64 6.75
N SER A 171 -1.12 -6.84 6.52
CA SER A 171 -1.99 -7.60 7.40
C SER A 171 -1.81 -9.11 7.21
N GLN A 172 -1.98 -9.89 8.29
CA GLN A 172 -2.00 -11.36 8.24
C GLN A 172 -3.22 -11.94 7.50
N PHE A 173 -4.25 -11.12 7.28
CA PHE A 173 -5.47 -11.52 6.57
C PHE A 173 -5.35 -11.36 5.06
N GLY A 174 -4.20 -10.88 4.58
CA GLY A 174 -3.94 -10.62 3.17
C GLY A 174 -3.85 -9.14 2.85
N SER A 175 -3.24 -8.83 1.71
CA SER A 175 -2.87 -7.45 1.35
C SER A 175 -3.94 -6.70 0.55
N CYS A 176 -4.99 -7.37 0.09
CA CYS A 176 -6.03 -6.78 -0.75
C CYS A 176 -7.26 -6.41 0.09
N CYS A 177 -7.78 -5.20 -0.08
CA CYS A 177 -9.03 -4.78 0.56
C CYS A 177 -10.17 -4.93 -0.44
N SER A 178 -11.06 -5.89 -0.23
CA SER A 178 -12.24 -6.06 -1.10
C SER A 178 -13.17 -4.84 -1.03
N LEU A 179 -14.02 -4.62 -2.04
CA LEU A 179 -15.07 -3.59 -2.02
C LEU A 179 -16.02 -3.74 -0.83
N ASP A 180 -16.18 -4.98 -0.35
CA ASP A 180 -16.98 -5.30 0.85
C ASP A 180 -16.25 -5.02 2.16
N GLY A 181 -15.05 -4.44 2.13
CA GLY A 181 -14.32 -3.97 3.31
C GLY A 181 -13.62 -5.06 4.12
N TYR A 182 -13.25 -6.16 3.47
CA TYR A 182 -12.50 -7.26 4.08
C TYR A 182 -11.13 -7.45 3.44
N CYS A 183 -10.14 -7.82 4.25
CA CYS A 183 -8.81 -8.20 3.80
C CYS A 183 -8.76 -9.64 3.28
N GLY A 184 -7.98 -9.87 2.22
CA GLY A 184 -7.77 -11.17 1.61
C GLY A 184 -6.60 -11.18 0.62
N GLU A 185 -6.31 -12.34 0.04
CA GLU A 185 -5.25 -12.54 -0.97
C GLU A 185 -5.74 -13.23 -2.25
N THR A 186 -7.01 -13.64 -2.31
CA THR A 186 -7.54 -14.31 -3.50
C THR A 186 -8.07 -13.29 -4.51
N SER A 187 -8.31 -13.75 -5.75
CA SER A 187 -8.86 -12.94 -6.84
C SER A 187 -10.13 -12.17 -6.45
N ASP A 188 -10.97 -12.74 -5.59
CA ASP A 188 -12.22 -12.12 -5.13
C ASP A 188 -11.96 -10.83 -4.33
N TYR A 189 -10.79 -10.72 -3.70
CA TYR A 189 -10.35 -9.55 -2.95
C TYR A 189 -9.45 -8.63 -3.76
N CYS A 190 -8.62 -9.22 -4.64
CA CYS A 190 -7.50 -8.54 -5.26
C CYS A 190 -7.77 -8.01 -6.65
N THR A 191 -8.71 -8.57 -7.41
CA THR A 191 -8.94 -8.12 -8.79
C THR A 191 -9.30 -6.64 -8.85
N TYR A 192 -8.84 -5.96 -9.91
CA TYR A 192 -9.02 -4.51 -10.10
C TYR A 192 -10.46 -3.99 -9.97
N LYS A 193 -11.47 -4.85 -10.17
CA LYS A 193 -12.89 -4.53 -10.00
C LYS A 193 -13.45 -4.79 -8.61
N SER A 194 -12.81 -5.66 -7.83
CA SER A 194 -13.28 -6.05 -6.49
C SER A 194 -12.40 -5.52 -5.37
N CYS A 195 -11.34 -4.77 -5.68
CA CYS A 195 -10.36 -4.29 -4.72
C CYS A 195 -10.35 -2.74 -4.58
N GLN A 196 -10.20 -2.25 -3.35
CA GLN A 196 -10.06 -0.84 -2.99
C GLN A 196 -8.59 -0.45 -2.90
N SER A 197 -8.05 0.16 -3.97
CA SER A 197 -6.62 0.48 -4.09
C SER A 197 -6.08 1.50 -3.09
N ALA A 198 -6.95 2.28 -2.44
CA ALA A 198 -6.55 3.18 -1.35
C ALA A 198 -6.27 2.44 -0.02
N PHE A 199 -6.70 1.17 0.10
CA PHE A 199 -6.66 0.38 1.33
C PHE A 199 -6.05 -1.02 1.14
N GLY A 200 -5.49 -1.31 -0.04
CA GLY A 200 -4.90 -2.62 -0.34
C GLY A 200 -4.12 -2.64 -1.65
N ASN A 201 -3.33 -3.70 -1.83
CA ASN A 201 -2.59 -3.96 -3.06
C ASN A 201 -3.51 -4.68 -4.06
N CYS A 202 -4.08 -3.93 -4.99
CA CYS A 202 -4.96 -4.50 -6.01
C CYS A 202 -4.18 -4.98 -7.22
N GLU A 203 -4.65 -6.05 -7.83
CA GLU A 203 -4.23 -6.46 -9.17
C GLU A 203 -4.64 -5.37 -10.16
N GLU A 204 -3.75 -5.06 -11.10
CA GLU A 204 -4.04 -4.08 -12.14
C GLU A 204 -5.02 -4.65 -13.17
N ALA A 205 -5.77 -3.77 -13.81
CA ALA A 205 -6.62 -4.16 -14.93
C ALA A 205 -5.75 -4.70 -16.09
N PRO A 206 -6.20 -5.73 -16.83
CA PRO A 206 -5.52 -6.13 -18.06
C PRO A 206 -5.39 -4.94 -19.03
N PRO A 207 -4.30 -4.85 -19.82
CA PRO A 207 -4.14 -3.78 -20.80
C PRO A 207 -5.28 -3.77 -21.82
N VAL A 208 -5.75 -2.59 -22.24
CA VAL A 208 -6.77 -2.49 -23.29
C VAL A 208 -6.16 -2.90 -24.64
N SER A 209 -6.88 -3.73 -25.40
CA SER A 209 -6.45 -4.21 -26.71
C SER A 209 -6.27 -3.05 -27.68
N SER A 210 -5.10 -3.01 -28.32
CA SER A 210 -4.73 -1.99 -29.31
C SER A 210 -4.71 -2.52 -30.75
N ASP A 211 -4.80 -3.84 -30.92
CA ASP A 211 -4.74 -4.54 -32.20
C ASP A 211 -5.97 -5.44 -32.46
N GLY A 212 -6.92 -5.47 -31.53
CA GLY A 212 -8.14 -6.29 -31.60
C GLY A 212 -7.94 -7.73 -31.13
N LEU A 213 -6.76 -8.11 -30.65
CA LEU A 213 -6.52 -9.40 -30.00
C LEU A 213 -6.74 -9.29 -28.49
N CYS A 214 -7.27 -10.35 -27.89
CA CYS A 214 -7.58 -10.40 -26.46
C CYS A 214 -7.35 -11.78 -25.85
N GLY A 215 -7.30 -11.83 -24.52
CA GLY A 215 -6.98 -13.05 -23.78
C GLY A 215 -5.66 -13.66 -24.23
N VAL A 216 -5.59 -14.99 -24.30
CA VAL A 216 -4.36 -15.74 -24.57
C VAL A 216 -3.75 -15.52 -25.96
N LEU A 217 -4.52 -15.00 -26.94
CA LEU A 217 -3.99 -14.65 -28.26
C LEU A 217 -3.31 -13.27 -28.29
N SER A 218 -3.58 -12.43 -27.30
CA SER A 218 -2.86 -11.19 -27.11
C SER A 218 -1.51 -11.46 -26.43
N SER A 219 -0.45 -10.81 -26.92
CA SER A 219 0.89 -10.90 -26.31
C SER A 219 0.97 -10.38 -24.87
N VAL A 220 -0.04 -9.62 -24.43
CA VAL A 220 -0.13 -9.00 -23.09
C VAL A 220 -1.38 -9.43 -22.32
N ASN A 221 -2.09 -10.47 -22.77
CA ASN A 221 -3.39 -10.87 -22.21
C ASN A 221 -4.40 -9.71 -22.16
N ALA A 222 -4.48 -8.94 -23.25
CA ALA A 222 -5.30 -7.73 -23.29
C ALA A 222 -6.80 -7.99 -23.10
N THR A 223 -7.49 -6.98 -22.54
CA THR A 223 -8.95 -6.90 -22.47
C THR A 223 -9.52 -6.08 -23.63
N CYS A 224 -10.69 -6.44 -24.11
CA CYS A 224 -11.44 -5.67 -25.10
C CYS A 224 -12.24 -4.52 -24.48
N ALA A 225 -12.50 -4.56 -23.17
CA ALA A 225 -13.30 -3.54 -22.50
C ALA A 225 -12.67 -2.15 -22.66
N GLY A 226 -13.39 -1.22 -23.29
CA GLY A 226 -12.94 0.12 -23.63
C GLY A 226 -12.11 0.24 -24.91
N SER A 227 -11.96 -0.84 -25.70
CA SER A 227 -11.21 -0.82 -26.95
C SER A 227 -12.05 -0.26 -28.11
N SER A 228 -11.39 0.26 -29.15
CA SER A 228 -12.06 0.72 -30.37
C SER A 228 -12.65 -0.41 -31.23
N PHE A 229 -12.33 -1.66 -30.92
CA PHE A 229 -12.76 -2.84 -31.66
C PHE A 229 -14.06 -3.45 -31.10
N GLY A 230 -14.50 -2.98 -29.93
CA GLY A 230 -15.64 -3.50 -29.19
C GLY A 230 -15.24 -4.04 -27.82
N ASP A 231 -16.22 -4.14 -26.92
CA ASP A 231 -15.96 -4.46 -25.51
C ASP A 231 -15.87 -5.96 -25.21
N CYS A 232 -16.28 -6.82 -26.14
CA CYS A 232 -16.39 -8.26 -25.94
C CYS A 232 -15.16 -8.96 -26.49
N CYS A 233 -14.54 -9.82 -25.68
CA CYS A 233 -13.48 -10.72 -26.11
C CYS A 233 -14.09 -12.06 -26.48
N SER A 234 -14.12 -12.41 -27.78
CA SER A 234 -14.64 -13.71 -28.20
C SER A 234 -13.78 -14.86 -27.65
N ILE A 235 -14.34 -16.07 -27.54
CA ILE A 235 -13.59 -17.30 -27.21
C ILE A 235 -12.44 -17.58 -28.20
N ASN A 236 -12.51 -16.99 -29.39
CA ASN A 236 -11.48 -17.07 -30.42
C ASN A 236 -10.38 -16.00 -30.24
N GLY A 237 -10.43 -15.18 -29.20
CA GLY A 237 -9.37 -14.21 -28.86
C GLY A 237 -9.41 -12.90 -29.66
N TYR A 238 -10.58 -12.53 -30.19
CA TYR A 238 -10.79 -11.28 -30.93
C TYR A 238 -11.79 -10.36 -30.25
N CYS A 239 -11.54 -9.05 -30.32
CA CYS A 239 -12.45 -8.02 -29.85
C CYS A 239 -13.57 -7.72 -30.86
N GLY A 240 -14.79 -7.53 -30.35
CA GLY A 240 -15.95 -7.19 -31.15
C GLY A 240 -17.14 -6.72 -30.31
N SER A 241 -18.22 -6.32 -30.98
CA SER A 241 -19.46 -5.83 -30.35
C SER A 241 -20.72 -6.58 -30.80
N THR A 242 -20.61 -7.58 -31.68
CA THR A 242 -21.76 -8.36 -32.14
C THR A 242 -21.97 -9.58 -31.25
N SER A 243 -23.15 -10.21 -31.35
CA SER A 243 -23.50 -11.43 -30.62
C SER A 243 -22.47 -12.54 -30.75
N ASP A 244 -21.81 -12.65 -31.91
CA ASP A 244 -20.76 -13.67 -32.13
C ASP A 244 -19.58 -13.51 -31.18
N TYR A 245 -19.31 -12.27 -30.73
CA TYR A 245 -18.26 -11.93 -29.78
C TYR A 245 -18.75 -11.84 -28.35
N CYS A 246 -20.00 -11.39 -28.15
CA CYS A 246 -20.53 -11.01 -26.85
C CYS A 246 -21.39 -12.08 -26.18
N ALA A 247 -21.97 -13.03 -26.92
CA ALA A 247 -22.88 -14.01 -26.34
C ALA A 247 -22.19 -14.83 -25.22
N TYR A 248 -22.96 -15.22 -24.21
CA TYR A 248 -22.47 -15.84 -22.99
C TYR A 248 -21.55 -17.08 -23.22
N ASN A 249 -21.77 -17.82 -24.31
CA ASN A 249 -21.01 -19.01 -24.68
C ASN A 249 -19.88 -18.75 -25.69
N SER A 250 -19.82 -17.54 -26.26
CA SER A 250 -18.81 -17.15 -27.24
C SER A 250 -17.91 -16.02 -26.75
N CYS A 251 -18.02 -15.60 -25.48
CA CYS A 251 -17.26 -14.50 -24.88
C CYS A 251 -16.43 -14.93 -23.64
N GLN A 252 -15.23 -14.38 -23.49
CA GLN A 252 -14.31 -14.57 -22.37
C GLN A 252 -14.50 -13.46 -21.31
N ALA A 253 -15.25 -13.75 -20.25
CA ALA A 253 -15.61 -12.75 -19.22
C ALA A 253 -14.41 -12.14 -18.47
N ALA A 254 -13.26 -12.81 -18.45
CA ALA A 254 -12.03 -12.27 -17.86
C ALA A 254 -11.41 -11.15 -18.72
N PHE A 255 -11.70 -11.12 -20.03
CA PHE A 255 -11.04 -10.25 -21.01
C PHE A 255 -12.04 -9.37 -21.80
N GLY A 256 -13.32 -9.35 -21.42
CA GLY A 256 -14.33 -8.53 -22.09
C GLY A 256 -15.68 -8.51 -21.37
N THR A 257 -16.58 -7.66 -21.85
CA THR A 257 -17.93 -7.50 -21.33
C THR A 257 -18.89 -8.45 -22.03
N CYS A 258 -19.11 -9.63 -21.46
CA CYS A 258 -19.99 -10.63 -22.05
C CYS A 258 -21.47 -10.36 -21.74
N GLU A 259 -22.32 -10.64 -22.71
CA GLU A 259 -23.75 -10.75 -22.49
C GLU A 259 -24.01 -11.93 -21.55
N LEU A 260 -24.74 -11.68 -20.47
CA LEU A 260 -25.27 -12.76 -19.67
C LEU A 260 -26.21 -13.59 -20.55
N ALA A 261 -26.33 -14.89 -20.24
CA ALA A 261 -27.35 -15.73 -20.85
C ALA A 261 -28.73 -15.19 -20.46
N MET A 262 -29.22 -14.20 -21.20
CA MET A 262 -30.63 -13.89 -21.22
C MET A 262 -31.22 -15.10 -21.93
N LEU A 263 -31.84 -15.98 -21.16
CA LEU A 263 -32.79 -16.92 -21.73
C LEU A 263 -33.78 -16.06 -22.51
N ASP A 264 -33.65 -16.05 -23.83
CA ASP A 264 -34.64 -15.55 -24.77
C ASP A 264 -35.88 -16.44 -24.66
N LEU A 265 -36.60 -16.29 -23.56
CA LEU A 265 -38.00 -16.63 -23.44
C LEU A 265 -38.74 -15.30 -23.35
N PRO A 266 -39.56 -14.96 -24.37
CA PRO A 266 -40.49 -13.81 -24.32
C PRO A 266 -41.49 -13.85 -23.13
N SER A 267 -41.40 -14.84 -22.24
CA SER A 267 -42.36 -15.10 -21.17
C SER A 267 -41.89 -14.69 -19.77
N VAL A 268 -40.61 -14.35 -19.55
CA VAL A 268 -40.10 -14.11 -18.17
C VAL A 268 -40.16 -12.63 -17.74
N ARG A 269 -40.26 -11.67 -18.68
CA ARG A 269 -40.51 -10.26 -18.33
C ARG A 269 -41.84 -10.05 -17.61
N MET A 270 -42.82 -10.93 -17.80
CA MET A 270 -44.12 -10.85 -17.10
C MET A 270 -44.07 -11.52 -15.71
N ALA A 271 -43.28 -12.59 -15.54
CA ALA A 271 -43.28 -13.39 -14.31
C ALA A 271 -42.66 -12.66 -13.10
N CYS A 272 -41.57 -11.92 -13.29
CA CYS A 272 -40.96 -11.15 -12.19
C CYS A 272 -41.84 -9.96 -11.77
N VAL A 273 -42.57 -9.33 -12.69
CA VAL A 273 -43.47 -8.22 -12.35
C VAL A 273 -44.73 -8.74 -11.66
N GLU A 274 -45.33 -9.84 -12.13
CA GLU A 274 -46.51 -10.43 -11.47
C GLU A 274 -46.19 -11.05 -10.10
N GLN A 275 -45.06 -11.74 -9.94
CA GLN A 275 -44.70 -12.32 -8.63
C GLN A 275 -44.28 -11.27 -7.61
N CYS A 276 -43.69 -10.15 -8.05
CA CYS A 276 -43.37 -9.02 -7.17
C CYS A 276 -44.65 -8.23 -6.80
N LEU A 277 -45.62 -8.09 -7.72
CA LEU A 277 -46.90 -7.46 -7.45
C LEU A 277 -47.80 -8.33 -6.56
N LEU A 278 -47.79 -9.66 -6.73
CA LEU A 278 -48.43 -10.61 -5.83
C LEU A 278 -47.77 -10.59 -4.44
N LEU A 279 -46.43 -10.59 -4.34
CA LEU A 279 -45.75 -10.47 -3.05
C LEU A 279 -46.11 -9.16 -2.33
N MET A 280 -46.19 -8.04 -3.06
CA MET A 280 -46.60 -6.76 -2.49
C MET A 280 -48.09 -6.73 -2.08
N GLN A 281 -48.98 -7.43 -2.78
CA GLN A 281 -50.37 -7.63 -2.37
C GLN A 281 -50.48 -8.55 -1.15
N PHE A 282 -49.70 -9.63 -1.08
CA PHE A 282 -49.62 -10.53 0.07
C PHE A 282 -49.07 -9.82 1.31
N VAL A 283 -48.06 -8.96 1.17
CA VAL A 283 -47.53 -8.14 2.26
C VAL A 283 -48.57 -7.10 2.71
N ARG A 284 -49.32 -6.47 1.79
CA ARG A 284 -50.43 -5.56 2.14
C ARG A 284 -51.59 -6.26 2.85
N LEU A 285 -51.94 -7.49 2.45
CA LEU A 285 -52.99 -8.32 3.07
C LEU A 285 -52.57 -8.94 4.41
N ALA A 286 -51.28 -9.26 4.57
CA ALA A 286 -50.70 -9.73 5.83
C ALA A 286 -50.62 -8.61 6.88
N LEU A 287 -50.36 -7.36 6.45
CA LEU A 287 -50.37 -6.18 7.32
C LEU A 287 -51.79 -5.69 7.68
N SER A 288 -52.83 -6.08 6.94
CA SER A 288 -54.24 -5.73 7.23
C SER A 288 -54.98 -6.72 8.14
N GLY A 289 -54.31 -7.77 8.63
CA GLY A 289 -54.84 -8.64 9.70
C GLY A 289 -55.93 -9.64 9.31
N THR A 290 -56.18 -9.91 8.03
CA THR A 290 -57.23 -10.84 7.58
C THR A 290 -56.62 -12.12 7.00
N ALA A 291 -55.90 -12.90 7.82
CA ALA A 291 -55.14 -14.08 7.40
C ALA A 291 -55.86 -15.43 7.59
N VAL A 292 -57.19 -15.53 7.39
CA VAL A 292 -57.93 -16.77 7.75
C VAL A 292 -58.50 -17.58 6.59
N GLN A 293 -58.47 -17.13 5.33
CA GLN A 293 -59.29 -17.80 4.30
C GLN A 293 -58.58 -18.21 3.01
N LEU A 294 -57.34 -18.73 3.00
CA LEU A 294 -56.78 -19.27 1.76
C LEU A 294 -55.80 -20.46 1.93
N MET A 295 -56.21 -21.50 2.67
CA MET A 295 -55.55 -22.82 2.71
C MET A 295 -56.26 -23.89 1.87
N LEU A 296 -56.90 -23.54 0.74
CA LEU A 296 -57.71 -24.51 -0.02
C LEU A 296 -57.45 -24.63 -1.53
N LEU A 297 -56.40 -24.01 -2.09
CA LEU A 297 -56.15 -24.09 -3.54
C LEU A 297 -54.73 -24.56 -3.93
N TRP A 298 -54.10 -25.39 -3.09
CA TRP A 298 -52.94 -26.19 -3.49
C TRP A 298 -53.30 -27.68 -3.50
N LYS A 299 -54.04 -28.08 -4.53
CA LYS A 299 -54.21 -29.48 -4.92
C LYS A 299 -54.35 -29.57 -6.44
N HIS A 300 -53.23 -29.39 -7.13
CA HIS A 300 -52.77 -30.08 -8.35
C HIS A 300 -51.58 -29.34 -8.95
#